data_AF-A0A1B2EKP0-F1
#
_entry.id   AF-A0A1B2EKP0-F1
#
_cell.length_a   1.000
_cell.length_b   1.000
_cell.length_c   1.000
_cell.angle_alpha   90.00
_cell.angle_beta   90.00
_cell.angle_gamma   90.00
#
_symmetry.space_group_name_H-M   'P 1'
#
loop_
_entity.id
_entity.type
_entity.pdbx_description
1 polymer ?
#
loop_
_entity_poly.entity_id
_entity_poly.type
_entity_poly.pdbx_seq_one_letter_code
_entity_poly.pdbx_strand_id
1 'polypeptide(L)'
;MAKARKLYCSPNGDRWYLIRDASGEVFVRHEANRASGGHVALIEIGTFLGSGRGPEQQELLRLIGTLVNDGTAQDGGSRPASHPRTRCGQGSADLEQSQSDR
;
A
#
# COMPACT_ATOMS: atom_id res chain seq x y z
N MET A 1 17.07 23.17 -1.52
CA MET A 1 17.72 21.87 -1.80
C MET A 1 16.66 20.96 -2.39
N ALA A 2 16.76 20.57 -3.66
CA ALA A 2 15.82 19.62 -4.25
C ALA A 2 16.03 18.25 -3.58
N LYS A 3 14.93 17.63 -3.11
CA LYS A 3 15.00 16.29 -2.49
C LYS A 3 14.66 15.26 -3.56
N ALA A 4 15.60 14.36 -3.84
CA ALA A 4 15.39 13.23 -4.72
C ALA A 4 15.26 11.95 -3.89
N ARG A 5 14.18 11.20 -4.08
CA ARG A 5 13.95 9.89 -3.46
C ARG A 5 13.93 8.83 -4.55
N LYS A 6 14.71 7.77 -4.38
CA LYS A 6 14.67 6.63 -5.29
C LYS A 6 13.32 5.93 -5.17
N LEU A 7 12.69 5.67 -6.31
CA LEU A 7 11.36 5.10 -6.41
C LEU A 7 11.42 3.62 -6.75
N TYR A 8 12.02 3.30 -7.90
CA TYR A 8 12.08 1.94 -8.41
C TYR A 8 13.31 1.73 -9.28
N CYS A 9 13.80 0.49 -9.30
CA CYS A 9 14.78 0.03 -10.26
C CYS A 9 14.18 -1.12 -11.03
N SER A 10 14.02 -0.93 -12.34
CA SER A 10 13.64 -2.00 -13.23
C SER A 10 14.77 -3.05 -13.29
N PRO A 11 14.44 -4.35 -13.46
CA PRO A 11 15.42 -5.39 -13.76
C PRO A 11 16.27 -5.07 -14.99
N ASN A 12 15.73 -4.27 -15.92
CA ASN A 12 16.44 -3.81 -17.12
C ASN A 12 17.51 -2.74 -16.82
N GLY A 13 17.63 -2.28 -15.57
CA GLY A 13 18.59 -1.28 -15.15
C GLY A 13 18.10 0.16 -15.24
N ASP A 14 16.85 0.37 -15.63
CA ASP A 14 16.22 1.70 -15.61
C ASP A 14 15.96 2.13 -14.16
N ARG A 15 16.29 3.38 -13.85
CA ARG A 15 16.17 3.92 -12.50
C ARG A 15 15.18 5.06 -12.48
N TRP A 16 14.27 4.99 -11.53
CA TRP A 16 13.21 5.97 -11.35
C TRP A 16 13.41 6.70 -10.04
N TYR A 17 13.35 8.03 -10.09
CA TYR A 17 13.52 8.90 -8.93
C TYR A 17 12.36 9.89 -8.86
N LEU A 18 11.86 10.13 -7.65
CA LEU A 18 10.92 11.20 -7.36
C LEU A 18 11.70 12.42 -6.89
N ILE A 19 11.54 13.54 -7.57
CA ILE A 19 12.22 14.80 -7.27
C ILE A 19 11.17 15.79 -6.82
N ARG A 20 11.39 16.42 -5.66
CA ARG A 20 10.63 17.57 -5.22
C ARG A 20 11.46 18.83 -5.39
N ASP A 21 10.89 19.81 -6.06
CA ASP A 21 11.53 21.10 -6.27
C ASP A 21 11.38 22.00 -5.02
N ALA A 22 11.81 23.26 -5.13
CA ALA A 22 11.67 24.23 -4.03
C ALA A 22 10.25 24.82 -3.91
N SER A 23 9.47 24.83 -5.00
CA SER A 23 8.09 25.34 -5.02
C SER A 23 7.11 24.35 -4.37
N GLY A 24 7.48 23.07 -4.29
CA GLY A 24 6.67 21.98 -3.78
C GLY A 24 6.16 21.04 -4.87
N GLU A 25 6.42 21.35 -6.14
CA GLU A 25 6.12 20.50 -7.29
C GLU A 25 6.96 19.22 -7.29
N VAL A 26 6.35 18.17 -7.82
CA VAL A 26 6.91 16.81 -7.80
C VAL A 26 7.04 16.30 -9.22
N PHE A 27 8.25 15.84 -9.54
CA PHE A 27 8.62 15.31 -10.85
C PHE A 27 9.18 13.90 -10.70
N VAL A 28 9.00 13.10 -11.74
CA VAL A 28 9.57 11.77 -11.89
C VAL A 28 10.74 11.87 -12.87
N ARG A 29 11.95 11.58 -12.38
CA ARG A 29 13.15 11.44 -13.21
C ARG A 29 13.35 9.99 -13.57
N HIS A 30 13.26 9.70 -14.86
CA HIS A 30 13.63 8.43 -15.46
C HIS A 30 15.09 8.49 -15.92
N GLU A 31 15.91 7.55 -15.48
CA GLU A 31 17.23 7.29 -16.04
C GLU A 31 17.18 5.96 -16.77
N ALA A 32 17.22 5.99 -18.10
CA ALA A 32 17.35 4.79 -18.89
C ALA A 32 18.72 4.13 -18.60
N ASN A 33 18.75 2.81 -18.71
CA ASN A 33 19.97 2.05 -18.58
C ASN A 33 21.03 2.46 -19.63
N ARG A 34 22.30 2.11 -19.38
CA ARG A 34 23.43 2.46 -20.26
C ARG A 34 23.32 1.84 -21.65
N ALA A 35 22.65 0.69 -21.78
CA ALA A 35 22.43 0.04 -23.08
C ALA A 35 21.38 0.77 -23.93
N SER A 36 20.43 1.45 -23.28
CA SER A 36 19.41 2.31 -23.89
C SER A 36 19.89 3.76 -24.09
N GLY A 37 21.20 4.02 -24.03
CA GLY A 37 21.78 5.34 -24.28
C GLY A 37 21.84 6.28 -23.07
N GLY A 38 21.44 5.82 -21.88
CA GLY A 38 21.57 6.62 -20.65
C GLY A 38 20.69 7.87 -20.61
N HIS A 39 19.61 7.89 -21.39
CA HIS A 39 18.72 9.04 -21.48
C HIS A 39 18.07 9.34 -20.13
N VAL A 40 18.16 10.61 -19.72
CA VAL A 40 17.48 11.11 -18.53
C VAL A 40 16.27 11.92 -18.98
N ALA A 41 15.08 11.50 -18.58
CA ALA A 41 13.83 12.22 -18.81
C ALA A 41 13.26 12.71 -17.48
N LEU A 42 12.79 13.95 -17.46
CA LEU A 42 12.03 14.51 -16.34
C LEU A 42 10.57 14.62 -16.77
N ILE A 43 9.68 14.00 -15.99
CA ILE A 43 8.27 13.87 -16.31
C ILE A 43 7.49 14.42 -15.12
N GLU A 44 6.48 15.25 -15.35
CA GLU A 44 5.59 15.68 -14.27
C GLU A 44 4.87 14.49 -13.65
N ILE A 45 4.68 14.50 -12.33
CA ILE A 45 4.00 13.41 -11.64
C ILE A 45 2.58 13.17 -12.18
N GLY A 46 1.86 14.25 -12.53
CA GLY A 46 0.52 14.18 -13.10
C GLY A 46 0.51 13.46 -14.45
N THR A 47 1.42 13.86 -15.36
CA THR A 47 1.60 13.20 -16.66
C THR A 47 2.01 11.74 -16.50
N PHE A 48 2.93 11.45 -15.59
CA PHE A 48 3.42 10.09 -15.35
C PHE A 48 2.30 9.15 -14.87
N LEU A 49 1.46 9.60 -13.94
CA LEU A 49 0.30 8.85 -13.46
C LEU A 49 -0.80 8.72 -14.52
N GLY A 50 -0.95 9.72 -15.40
CA GLY A 50 -1.90 9.69 -16.52
C GLY A 50 -1.46 8.81 -17.69
N SER A 51 -0.16 8.53 -17.82
CA SER A 51 0.40 7.77 -18.95
C SER A 51 0.02 6.28 -18.96
N GLY A 52 -0.42 5.71 -17.83
CA GLY A 52 -0.84 4.31 -17.78
C GLY A 52 -0.78 3.68 -16.38
N ARG A 53 -0.91 2.35 -16.32
CA ARG A 53 -0.86 1.54 -15.09
C ARG A 53 0.22 0.47 -15.12
N GLY A 54 1.38 0.81 -15.67
CA GLY A 54 2.55 -0.06 -15.65
C GLY A 54 3.11 -0.27 -14.23
N PRO A 55 4.10 -1.15 -14.09
CA PRO A 55 4.71 -1.46 -12.79
C PRO A 55 5.35 -0.24 -12.13
N GLU A 56 5.87 0.69 -12.93
CA GLU A 56 6.50 1.94 -12.46
C GLU A 56 5.47 2.85 -11.76
N GLN A 57 4.29 3.00 -12.38
CA GLN A 57 3.19 3.80 -11.84
C GLN A 57 2.60 3.14 -10.60
N GLN A 58 2.48 1.82 -10.59
CA GLN A 58 2.03 1.06 -9.43
C GLN A 58 2.99 1.21 -8.24
N GLU A 59 4.31 1.15 -8.47
CA GLU A 59 5.30 1.36 -7.42
C GLU A 59 5.30 2.79 -6.88
N LEU A 60 5.08 3.79 -7.74
CA LEU A 60 4.88 5.17 -7.29
C LEU A 60 3.63 5.30 -6.41
N LEU A 61 2.50 4.75 -6.84
CA LEU A 61 1.27 4.75 -6.06
C LEU A 61 1.45 4.01 -4.72
N ARG A 62 2.16 2.89 -4.72
CA ARG A 62 2.51 2.14 -3.50
C ARG A 62 3.34 3.00 -2.56
N LEU A 63 4.36 3.71 -3.08
CA LEU A 63 5.20 4.61 -2.29
C LEU A 63 4.39 5.77 -1.70
N ILE A 64 3.50 6.39 -2.48
CA ILE A 64 2.59 7.43 -1.99
C ILE A 64 1.66 6.85 -0.92
N GLY A 65 1.11 5.65 -1.14
CA GLY A 65 0.27 4.96 -0.17
C GLY A 65 0.98 4.68 1.16
N THR A 66 2.28 4.36 1.14
CA THR A 66 3.04 4.21 2.39
C THR A 66 3.11 5.51 3.19
N LEU A 67 3.17 6.67 2.53
CA LEU A 67 3.19 7.98 3.19
C LEU A 67 1.82 8.38 3.76
N VAL A 68 0.73 7.90 3.15
CA VAL A 68 -0.64 8.13 3.66
C VAL A 68 -0.88 7.34 4.96
N ASN A 69 -0.22 6.19 5.12
CA ASN A 69 -0.38 5.34 6.30
C ASN A 69 0.46 5.78 7.51
N ASP A 70 1.33 6.78 7.37
CA ASP A 70 2.09 7.36 8.49
C ASP A 70 1.26 8.35 9.33
N GLY A 71 0.02 8.65 8.91
CA GLY A 71 -0.93 9.54 9.60
C GLY A 71 -1.93 8.85 10.52
N THR A 72 -1.98 7.51 10.53
CA THR A 72 -2.77 6.75 11.51
C THR A 72 -1.84 6.05 12.49
N ALA A 73 -1.30 6.85 13.41
CA ALA A 73 -1.23 6.38 14.79
C ALA A 73 -2.59 5.72 15.09
N GLN A 74 -2.68 4.42 15.36
CA GLN A 74 -2.18 3.85 16.60
C GLN A 74 -2.56 4.78 17.78
N ASP A 75 -3.82 5.19 17.81
CA ASP A 75 -4.46 5.76 18.99
C ASP A 75 -5.52 4.77 19.49
N GLY A 76 -5.50 4.52 20.80
CA GLY A 76 -6.62 3.92 21.54
C GLY A 76 -6.74 2.40 21.53
N GLY A 77 -6.03 1.74 22.44
CA GLY A 77 -6.29 0.33 22.75
C GLY A 77 -7.68 0.07 23.35
N SER A 78 -8.14 -1.17 23.23
CA SER A 78 -8.98 -1.79 24.26
C SER A 78 -8.65 -3.27 24.37
N ARG A 79 -8.04 -3.58 25.52
CA ARG A 79 -7.85 -4.87 26.17
C ARG A 79 -8.85 -5.95 25.71
N PRO A 80 -8.44 -7.21 25.49
CA PRO A 80 -9.36 -8.30 25.76
C PRO A 80 -9.62 -8.29 27.28
N ALA A 81 -10.76 -7.74 27.68
CA ALA A 81 -11.23 -7.83 29.05
C ALA A 81 -11.44 -9.32 29.38
N SER A 82 -10.51 -9.80 30.21
CA SER A 82 -10.61 -11.00 31.02
C SER A 82 -11.98 -11.00 31.70
N HIS A 83 -12.88 -11.89 31.29
CA HIS A 83 -14.07 -12.19 32.07
C HIS A 83 -13.73 -13.34 33.03
N PRO A 84 -13.83 -13.14 34.35
CA PRO A 84 -13.75 -14.24 35.30
C PRO A 84 -15.05 -15.06 35.27
N ARG A 85 -14.86 -16.38 35.26
CA ARG A 85 -15.67 -17.49 35.82
C ARG A 85 -17.18 -17.24 36.02
N THR A 86 -18.01 -18.17 35.53
CA THR A 86 -18.72 -19.15 36.41
C THR A 86 -19.51 -20.18 35.60
N ARG A 87 -19.41 -21.42 36.09
CA ARG A 87 -20.14 -22.64 35.80
C ARG A 87 -21.67 -22.46 35.73
N CYS A 88 -22.27 -22.84 34.62
CA CYS A 88 -23.68 -23.26 34.51
C CYS A 88 -23.62 -24.58 33.73
N GLY A 89 -23.92 -25.75 34.29
CA GLY A 89 -25.25 -26.12 34.75
C GLY A 89 -25.82 -27.11 33.71
N GLN A 90 -25.83 -28.38 34.07
CA GLN A 90 -26.39 -29.52 33.35
C GLN A 90 -27.87 -29.29 32.94
N GLY A 91 -28.28 -29.82 31.78
CA GLY A 91 -29.68 -30.02 31.38
C GLY A 91 -29.81 -30.11 29.85
N SER A 92 -29.64 -31.29 29.24
CA SER A 92 -30.70 -32.27 28.94
C SER A 92 -31.99 -31.66 28.41
N ALA A 93 -32.14 -31.69 27.08
CA ALA A 93 -33.40 -31.93 26.39
C ALA A 93 -33.07 -32.40 24.96
N ASP A 94 -32.82 -33.71 24.84
CA ASP A 94 -33.01 -34.44 23.60
C ASP A 94 -34.53 -34.45 23.36
N LEU A 95 -34.98 -33.71 22.36
CA LEU A 95 -36.38 -33.73 21.91
C LEU A 95 -36.39 -33.98 20.40
N GLU A 96 -36.41 -35.27 20.09
CA GLU A 96 -37.30 -35.91 19.13
C GLU A 96 -37.28 -35.33 17.70
N GLN A 97 -36.39 -35.90 16.90
CA GLN A 97 -36.48 -35.88 15.46
C GLN A 97 -37.74 -36.60 14.95
N SER A 98 -38.27 -36.00 13.88
CA SER A 98 -38.89 -36.66 12.73
C SER A 98 -40.42 -36.62 12.67
N GLN A 99 -40.92 -35.45 12.30
CA GLN A 99 -42.12 -35.36 11.47
C GLN A 99 -41.82 -35.92 10.08
N SER A 100 -42.71 -36.79 9.61
CA SER A 100 -43.28 -36.80 8.26
C SER A 100 -42.34 -36.65 7.06
N ASP A 101 -41.99 -37.77 6.44
CA ASP A 101 -41.89 -37.84 4.97
C ASP A 101 -42.72 -39.03 4.48
N ARG A 102 -43.18 -38.91 3.25
CA ARG A 102 -44.41 -39.47 2.69
C ARG A 102 -44.10 -40.52 1.63
#